data_AF-A0A382YRP2-F1
#
_entry.id   AF-A0A382YRP2-F1
#
_cell.length_a   1.000
_cell.length_b   1.000
_cell.length_c   1.000
_cell.angle_alpha   90.00
_cell.angle_beta   90.00
_cell.angle_gamma   90.00
#
_symmetry.space_group_name_H-M   'P 1'
#
loop_
_entity.id
_entity.type
_entity.pdbx_description
1 polymer ?
#
loop_
_entity_poly.entity_id
_entity_poly.type
_entity_poly.pdbx_seq_one_letter_code
_entity_poly.pdbx_strand_id
1 'polypeptide(L)'
;MQNLERAVQIMDREGLDGIIASSLPNLLYLSGFWDANSFVFPYDTIRNAAASKNNLSQPVLIVGQGDLDLTTDLENISDTVGIGAFSRYISDDVDLTSSELLLKTRAIDREGESNQIDALCKTIQMAGLSGRVGLDQQHINFKIEDLRAKLPNLEIVSA
;
A
#
# COMPACT_ATOMS: atom_id res chain seq x y z
N MET A 1 8.43 3.70 14.52
CA MET A 1 8.43 4.77 13.50
C MET A 1 8.66 6.11 14.21
N GLN A 2 9.76 6.81 13.91
CA GLN A 2 9.99 8.17 14.45
C GLN A 2 8.97 9.14 13.84
N ASN A 3 8.49 10.12 14.61
CA ASN A 3 7.52 11.18 14.24
C ASN A 3 6.05 10.78 13.95
N LEU A 4 5.58 9.61 14.40
CA LEU A 4 4.14 9.29 14.40
C LEU A 4 3.30 10.38 15.06
N GLU A 5 3.71 10.85 16.24
CA GLU A 5 3.01 11.92 16.96
C GLU A 5 2.88 13.20 16.14
N ARG A 6 3.95 13.59 15.44
CA ARG A 6 3.94 14.76 14.56
C ARG A 6 2.98 14.57 13.38
N ALA A 7 2.96 13.37 12.79
CA ALA A 7 2.03 13.06 11.71
C ALA A 7 0.58 13.13 12.17
N VAL A 8 0.25 12.55 13.34
CA VAL A 8 -1.09 12.64 13.95
C VAL A 8 -1.49 14.09 14.21
N GLN A 9 -0.61 14.92 14.77
CA GLN A 9 -0.89 16.33 15.03
C GLN A 9 -1.21 17.12 13.74
N ILE A 10 -0.48 16.84 12.66
CA ILE A 10 -0.75 17.45 11.35
C ILE A 10 -2.10 16.98 10.84
N MET A 11 -2.38 15.67 10.91
CA MET A 11 -3.66 15.12 10.48
C MET A 11 -4.84 15.68 11.27
N ASP A 12 -4.72 15.85 12.58
CA ASP A 12 -5.74 16.50 13.41
C ASP A 12 -5.98 17.96 12.99
N ARG A 13 -4.91 18.71 12.74
CA ARG A 13 -5.00 20.10 12.28
C ARG A 13 -5.67 20.23 10.92
N GLU A 14 -5.35 19.33 9.99
CA GLU A 14 -5.88 19.34 8.62
C GLU A 14 -7.22 18.58 8.48
N GLY A 15 -7.72 17.98 9.56
CA GLY A 15 -8.95 17.19 9.57
C GLY A 15 -8.87 15.89 8.77
N LEU A 16 -7.71 15.24 8.73
CA LEU A 16 -7.47 13.99 8.00
C LEU A 16 -7.73 12.76 8.88
N ASP A 17 -8.44 11.79 8.31
CA ASP A 17 -8.71 10.48 8.89
C ASP A 17 -7.63 9.44 8.54
N GLY A 18 -6.83 9.74 7.52
CA GLY A 18 -5.73 8.89 7.08
C GLY A 18 -4.91 9.51 5.96
N ILE A 19 -3.86 8.79 5.58
CA ILE A 19 -2.94 9.18 4.52
C ILE A 19 -2.69 8.03 3.56
N ILE A 20 -2.38 8.39 2.32
CA ILE A 20 -1.94 7.51 1.27
C ILE A 20 -0.60 8.05 0.77
N ALA A 21 0.45 7.25 0.91
CA ALA A 21 1.77 7.53 0.37
C ALA A 21 1.94 6.87 -1.00
N SER A 22 2.55 7.58 -1.94
CA SER A 22 2.82 7.18 -3.32
C SER A 22 4.22 7.58 -3.77
N SER A 23 4.78 8.65 -3.20
CA SER A 23 6.19 8.99 -3.41
C SER A 23 7.09 8.01 -2.66
N LEU A 24 8.24 7.66 -3.23
CA LEU A 24 9.19 6.74 -2.61
C LEU A 24 9.59 7.15 -1.18
N PRO A 25 9.90 8.43 -0.86
CA PRO A 25 10.22 8.83 0.50
C PRO A 25 9.07 8.60 1.49
N ASN A 26 7.83 8.94 1.10
CA ASN A 26 6.67 8.76 1.97
C ASN A 26 6.30 7.28 2.11
N LEU A 27 6.46 6.50 1.04
CA LEU A 27 6.25 5.05 1.05
C LEU A 27 7.20 4.37 2.03
N LEU A 28 8.51 4.66 1.92
CA LEU A 28 9.54 4.15 2.82
C LEU A 28 9.27 4.57 4.25
N TYR A 29 8.90 5.83 4.47
CA TYR A 29 8.66 6.35 5.81
C TYR A 29 7.43 5.73 6.48
N LEU A 30 6.35 5.51 5.73
CA LEU A 30 5.10 4.98 6.25
C LEU A 30 5.17 3.45 6.45
N SER A 31 5.75 2.73 5.49
CA SER A 31 5.67 1.26 5.43
C SER A 31 7.00 0.53 5.61
N GLY A 32 8.13 1.23 5.62
CA GLY A 32 9.46 0.59 5.60
C GLY A 32 9.80 -0.09 4.27
N PHE A 33 8.87 -0.12 3.30
CA PHE A 33 9.09 -0.76 2.01
C PHE A 33 10.07 0.02 1.15
N TRP A 34 10.99 -0.72 0.55
CA TRP A 34 11.92 -0.23 -0.45
C TRP A 34 12.11 -1.31 -1.51
N ASP A 35 12.11 -0.91 -2.78
CA ASP A 35 12.58 -1.73 -3.88
C ASP A 35 13.45 -0.88 -4.82
N ALA A 36 14.35 -1.55 -5.56
CA ALA A 36 15.18 -0.87 -6.55
C ALA A 36 14.33 -0.33 -7.71
N ASN A 37 13.22 -0.99 -8.03
CA ASN A 37 12.35 -0.65 -9.15
C ASN A 37 11.71 0.74 -8.95
N SER A 38 11.25 1.09 -7.75
CA SER A 38 10.66 2.40 -7.44
C SER A 38 11.67 3.54 -7.55
N PHE A 39 12.96 3.24 -7.43
CA PHE A 39 14.02 4.21 -7.64
C PHE A 39 14.37 4.38 -9.13
N VAL A 40 14.43 3.28 -9.88
CA VAL A 40 14.83 3.29 -11.30
C VAL A 40 13.68 3.68 -12.23
N PHE A 41 12.46 3.24 -11.91
CA PHE A 41 11.24 3.43 -12.70
C PHE A 41 10.11 4.05 -11.86
N PRO A 42 10.31 5.25 -11.28
CA PRO A 42 9.38 5.83 -10.32
C PRO A 42 7.98 6.08 -10.89
N TYR A 43 7.83 6.16 -12.21
CA TYR A 43 6.54 6.30 -12.87
C TYR A 43 5.96 4.98 -13.38
N ASP A 44 6.73 3.90 -13.50
CA ASP A 44 6.20 2.62 -14.03
C ASP A 44 5.81 1.65 -12.90
N THR A 45 6.32 1.87 -11.70
CA THR A 45 6.03 1.03 -10.53
C THR A 45 4.83 1.54 -9.77
N ILE A 46 3.80 0.72 -9.69
CA ILE A 46 2.60 1.01 -8.89
C ILE A 46 2.86 0.55 -7.46
N ARG A 47 3.10 1.50 -6.56
CA ARG A 47 3.29 1.28 -5.13
C ARG A 47 2.56 2.36 -4.34
N ASN A 48 1.82 1.96 -3.32
CA ASN A 48 1.18 2.88 -2.40
C ASN A 48 1.09 2.26 -1.02
N ALA A 49 1.11 3.08 0.03
CA ALA A 49 0.78 2.64 1.38
C ALA A 49 -0.37 3.49 1.92
N ALA A 50 -1.42 2.87 2.43
CA ALA A 50 -2.54 3.58 3.05
C ALA A 50 -2.62 3.23 4.54
N ALA A 51 -2.80 4.25 5.37
CA ALA A 51 -2.96 4.06 6.81
C ALA A 51 -3.98 5.05 7.39
N SER A 52 -4.82 4.59 8.30
CA SER A 52 -5.68 5.46 9.09
C SER A 52 -4.90 6.14 10.20
N LYS A 53 -5.38 7.29 10.67
CA LYS A 53 -4.81 8.02 11.82
C LYS A 53 -4.61 7.13 13.05
N ASN A 54 -5.59 6.26 13.28
CA ASN A 54 -5.62 5.37 14.45
C ASN A 54 -4.73 4.14 14.29
N ASN A 55 -4.20 3.89 13.07
CA ASN A 55 -3.36 2.73 12.79
C ASN A 55 -2.18 3.07 11.86
N LEU A 56 -1.59 4.25 12.03
CA LEU A 56 -0.50 4.74 11.17
C LEU A 56 0.72 3.81 11.15
N SER A 57 0.98 3.06 12.22
CA SER A 57 2.13 2.15 12.33
C SER A 57 1.99 0.84 11.56
N GLN A 58 0.82 0.56 10.99
CA GLN A 58 0.50 -0.70 10.33
C GLN A 58 -0.28 -0.43 9.02
N PRO A 59 0.31 0.31 8.05
CA PRO A 59 -0.30 0.56 6.74
C PRO A 59 -0.62 -0.74 5.99
N VAL A 60 -1.53 -0.63 5.03
CA VAL A 60 -1.74 -1.62 3.97
C VAL A 60 -0.96 -1.17 2.73
N LEU A 61 -0.21 -2.07 2.12
CA LEU A 61 0.75 -1.76 1.06
C LEU A 61 0.35 -2.37 -0.30
N ILE A 62 0.35 -1.57 -1.37
CA ILE A 62 0.26 -2.06 -2.75
C ILE A 62 1.66 -2.40 -3.26
N VAL A 63 1.84 -3.62 -3.74
CA VAL A 63 3.11 -4.11 -4.29
C VAL A 63 2.84 -4.95 -5.54
N GLY A 64 3.74 -4.89 -6.51
CA GLY A 64 3.70 -5.80 -7.66
C GLY A 64 3.76 -7.26 -7.19
N GLN A 65 3.01 -8.15 -7.84
CA GLN A 65 3.01 -9.58 -7.49
C GLN A 65 4.42 -10.20 -7.48
N GLY A 66 5.31 -9.71 -8.35
CA GLY A 66 6.71 -10.13 -8.42
C GLY A 66 7.59 -9.65 -7.26
N ASP A 67 7.18 -8.62 -6.53
CA ASP A 67 7.97 -8.00 -5.45
C ASP A 67 7.38 -8.27 -4.05
N LEU A 68 6.33 -9.10 -3.95
CA LEU A 68 5.66 -9.41 -2.66
C LEU A 68 6.58 -10.12 -1.65
N ASP A 69 7.62 -10.80 -2.11
CA ASP A 69 8.66 -11.39 -1.26
C ASP A 69 9.42 -10.35 -0.46
N LEU A 70 9.60 -9.13 -0.99
CA LEU A 70 10.23 -8.03 -0.26
C LEU A 70 9.41 -7.56 0.95
N THR A 71 8.17 -8.03 1.12
CA THR A 71 7.26 -7.62 2.20
C THR A 71 7.20 -8.58 3.38
N THR A 72 7.81 -9.77 3.26
CA THR A 72 7.70 -10.80 4.30
C THR A 72 8.41 -10.43 5.59
N ASP A 73 9.45 -9.61 5.47
CA ASP A 73 10.31 -9.20 6.59
C ASP A 73 9.91 -7.82 7.15
N LEU A 74 8.84 -7.21 6.60
CA LEU A 74 8.31 -5.95 7.10
C LEU A 74 7.40 -6.20 8.30
N GLU A 75 7.83 -5.72 9.48
CA GLU A 75 7.06 -5.81 10.72
C GLU A 75 6.02 -4.68 10.88
N ASN A 76 6.13 -3.63 10.07
CA ASN A 76 5.37 -2.39 10.16
C ASN A 76 4.35 -2.25 9.02
N ILE A 77 3.73 -3.35 8.61
CA ILE A 77 2.59 -3.37 7.68
C ILE A 77 1.52 -4.34 8.18
N SER A 78 0.25 -3.99 8.02
CA SER A 78 -0.85 -4.87 8.40
C SER A 78 -1.14 -5.92 7.33
N ASP A 79 -1.11 -5.53 6.06
CA ASP A 79 -1.33 -6.43 4.94
C ASP A 79 -0.81 -5.84 3.62
N THR A 80 -0.92 -6.62 2.54
CA THR A 80 -0.54 -6.22 1.18
C THR A 80 -1.67 -6.45 0.18
N VAL A 81 -1.74 -5.61 -0.84
CA VAL A 81 -2.52 -5.81 -2.05
C VAL A 81 -1.57 -5.99 -3.23
N GLY A 82 -1.58 -7.19 -3.83
CA GLY A 82 -0.80 -7.48 -5.02
C GLY A 82 -1.38 -6.80 -6.27
N ILE A 83 -0.54 -6.33 -7.19
CA ILE A 83 -0.94 -5.85 -8.51
C ILE A 83 -0.20 -6.59 -9.63
N GLY A 84 -0.91 -6.86 -10.72
CA GLY A 84 -0.39 -7.58 -11.87
C GLY A 84 -0.42 -9.10 -11.68
N ALA A 85 0.38 -9.80 -12.49
CA ALA A 85 0.49 -11.25 -12.45
C ALA A 85 1.96 -11.67 -12.29
N PHE A 86 2.21 -12.69 -11.48
CA PHE A 86 3.52 -13.30 -11.34
C PHE A 86 3.35 -14.75 -10.91
N SER A 87 3.86 -15.69 -11.71
CA SER A 87 3.72 -17.12 -11.42
C SER A 87 4.76 -17.57 -10.41
N ARG A 88 4.30 -18.22 -9.35
CA ARG A 88 5.15 -18.89 -8.34
C ARG A 88 4.76 -20.36 -8.26
N TYR A 89 5.71 -21.22 -7.95
CA TYR A 89 5.51 -22.66 -7.86
C TYR A 89 5.97 -23.14 -6.49
N ILE A 90 5.17 -24.02 -5.88
CA ILE A 90 5.49 -24.71 -4.63
C ILE A 90 5.62 -26.18 -4.96
N SER A 91 6.69 -26.82 -4.47
CA SER A 91 6.87 -28.27 -4.57
C SER A 91 6.01 -28.98 -3.52
N ASP A 92 5.43 -30.13 -3.87
CA ASP A 92 4.46 -30.84 -3.00
C ASP A 92 5.11 -31.39 -1.70
N ASP A 93 6.42 -31.62 -1.68
CA ASP A 93 7.16 -32.27 -0.59
C ASP A 93 8.09 -31.32 0.20
N VAL A 94 7.70 -30.05 0.38
CA VAL A 94 8.51 -29.06 1.11
C VAL A 94 7.72 -28.41 2.24
N ASP A 95 8.28 -28.45 3.44
CA ASP A 95 7.79 -27.65 4.57
C ASP A 95 8.19 -26.19 4.39
N LEU A 96 7.19 -25.31 4.31
CA LEU A 96 7.41 -23.87 4.18
C LEU A 96 7.69 -23.24 5.55
N THR A 97 8.69 -22.36 5.58
CA THR A 97 8.96 -21.47 6.73
C THR A 97 7.81 -20.48 6.94
N SER A 98 7.78 -19.79 8.08
CA SER A 98 6.75 -18.79 8.36
C SER A 98 6.72 -17.65 7.33
N SER A 99 7.88 -17.16 6.87
CA SER A 99 7.96 -16.13 5.83
C SER A 99 7.47 -16.64 4.48
N GLU A 100 7.77 -17.90 4.12
CA GLU A 100 7.28 -18.52 2.88
C GLU A 100 5.77 -18.79 2.93
N LEU A 101 5.22 -19.19 4.08
CA LEU A 101 3.77 -19.31 4.27
C LEU A 101 3.07 -17.96 4.13
N LEU A 102 3.67 -16.89 4.67
CA LEU A 102 3.17 -15.54 4.52
C LEU A 102 3.20 -15.09 3.06
N LEU A 103 4.30 -15.35 2.36
CA LEU A 103 4.43 -15.08 0.92
C LEU A 103 3.41 -15.86 0.10
N LYS A 104 3.26 -17.16 0.35
CA LYS A 104 2.25 -18.00 -0.30
C LYS A 104 0.85 -17.41 -0.11
N THR A 105 0.51 -17.05 1.13
CA THR A 105 -0.79 -16.44 1.47
C THR A 105 -1.01 -15.15 0.69
N ARG A 106 0.01 -14.31 0.55
CA ARG A 106 -0.10 -13.00 -0.12
C ARG A 106 -0.05 -13.07 -1.65
N ALA A 107 0.76 -13.97 -2.21
CA ALA A 107 1.12 -13.99 -3.63
C ALA A 107 0.53 -15.15 -4.45
N ILE A 108 0.08 -16.23 -3.80
CA ILE A 108 -0.47 -17.42 -4.48
C ILE A 108 -1.95 -17.61 -4.12
N ASP A 109 -2.27 -17.55 -2.83
CA ASP A 109 -3.65 -17.80 -2.36
C ASP A 109 -4.59 -16.60 -2.57
N ARG A 110 -4.05 -15.47 -3.03
CA ARG A 110 -4.81 -14.24 -3.32
C ARG A 110 -4.53 -13.79 -4.75
N GLU A 111 -5.59 -13.54 -5.49
CA GLU A 111 -5.47 -12.87 -6.79
C GLU A 111 -5.02 -11.42 -6.59
N GLY A 112 -4.07 -11.00 -7.44
CA GLY A 112 -3.67 -9.60 -7.55
C GLY A 112 -4.72 -8.80 -8.31
N GLU A 113 -4.78 -7.51 -8.03
CA GLU A 113 -5.60 -6.60 -8.81
C GLU A 113 -4.97 -6.35 -10.18
N SER A 114 -5.83 -6.12 -11.17
CA SER A 114 -5.40 -5.93 -12.57
C SER A 114 -4.90 -4.51 -12.87
N ASN A 115 -5.25 -3.53 -12.04
CA ASN A 115 -4.94 -2.12 -12.25
C ASN A 115 -4.78 -1.35 -10.92
N GLN A 116 -4.11 -0.19 -11.00
CA GLN A 116 -3.76 0.63 -9.84
C GLN A 116 -4.98 1.15 -9.08
N ILE A 117 -6.04 1.52 -9.80
CA ILE A 117 -7.22 2.11 -9.17
C ILE A 117 -7.94 1.07 -8.31
N ASP A 118 -8.12 -0.15 -8.80
CA ASP A 118 -8.76 -1.23 -8.04
C ASP A 118 -7.88 -1.66 -6.85
N ALA A 119 -6.57 -1.78 -7.05
CA ALA A 119 -5.61 -2.00 -5.98
C ALA A 119 -5.71 -0.94 -4.88
N LEU A 120 -5.80 0.33 -5.28
CA LEU A 120 -5.90 1.44 -4.35
C LEU A 120 -7.25 1.46 -3.63
N CYS A 121 -8.35 1.19 -4.32
CA CYS A 121 -9.66 1.07 -3.70
C CYS A 121 -9.67 -0.01 -2.61
N LYS A 122 -9.14 -1.19 -2.92
CA LYS A 122 -9.02 -2.31 -1.97
C LYS A 122 -8.13 -1.95 -0.78
N THR A 123 -7.01 -1.29 -1.04
CA THR A 123 -6.07 -0.85 0.00
C THR A 123 -6.70 0.17 0.94
N ILE A 124 -7.44 1.16 0.41
CA ILE A 124 -8.17 2.17 1.20
C ILE A 124 -9.23 1.49 2.09
N GLN A 125 -9.98 0.54 1.53
CA GLN A 125 -10.99 -0.22 2.27
C GLN A 125 -10.35 -1.08 3.38
N MET A 126 -9.27 -1.80 3.09
CA MET A 126 -8.55 -2.61 4.07
C MET A 126 -7.92 -1.76 5.18
N ALA A 127 -7.45 -0.55 4.85
CA ALA A 127 -6.93 0.41 5.82
C ALA A 127 -8.04 1.09 6.66
N GLY A 128 -9.32 0.81 6.37
CA GLY A 128 -10.47 1.37 7.10
C GLY A 128 -10.68 2.86 6.86
N LEU A 129 -10.27 3.37 5.69
CA LEU A 129 -10.38 4.79 5.35
C LEU A 129 -11.76 5.09 4.75
N SER A 130 -12.50 6.02 5.34
CA SER A 130 -13.87 6.34 4.93
C SER A 130 -14.23 7.83 4.94
N GLY A 131 -13.31 8.70 5.33
CA GLY A 131 -13.56 10.14 5.42
C GLY A 131 -12.57 10.94 4.59
N ARG A 132 -11.88 11.89 5.21
CA ARG A 132 -10.94 12.77 4.51
C ARG A 132 -9.53 12.22 4.53
N VAL A 133 -8.96 11.98 3.36
CA VAL A 133 -7.63 11.35 3.21
C VAL A 133 -6.67 12.24 2.44
N GLY A 134 -5.46 12.37 2.98
CA GLY A 134 -4.35 13.01 2.28
C GLY A 134 -3.73 12.02 1.30
N LEU A 135 -3.56 12.41 0.04
CA LEU A 135 -2.82 11.65 -0.96
C LEU A 135 -1.70 12.55 -1.48
N ASP A 136 -0.44 12.11 -1.36
CA ASP A 136 0.63 12.74 -2.13
C ASP A 136 0.41 12.35 -3.61
N GLN A 137 0.26 13.33 -4.49
CA GLN A 137 -0.09 13.05 -5.90
C GLN A 137 1.15 12.84 -6.78
N GLN A 138 2.28 12.47 -6.18
CA GLN A 138 3.52 12.22 -6.92
C GLN A 138 3.54 10.78 -7.40
N HIS A 139 4.03 10.53 -8.61
CA HIS A 139 4.19 9.15 -9.12
C HIS A 139 2.88 8.34 -9.21
N ILE A 140 1.72 8.99 -9.27
CA ILE A 140 0.45 8.35 -9.62
C ILE A 140 0.22 8.40 -11.13
N ASN A 141 -0.20 7.28 -11.71
CA ASN A 141 -0.46 7.14 -13.16
C ASN A 141 -1.96 7.02 -13.50
N PHE A 142 -2.82 7.36 -12.56
CA PHE A 142 -4.27 7.35 -12.74
C PHE A 142 -4.87 8.74 -12.55
N LYS A 143 -6.08 8.94 -13.09
CA LYS A 143 -6.83 10.17 -12.86
C LYS A 143 -7.52 10.08 -11.51
N ILE A 144 -7.35 11.10 -10.66
CA ILE A 144 -8.00 11.17 -9.34
C ILE A 144 -9.54 11.04 -9.45
N GLU A 145 -10.11 11.49 -10.56
CA GLU A 145 -11.53 11.38 -10.86
C GLU A 145 -12.02 9.93 -10.91
N ASP A 146 -11.19 9.00 -11.41
CA ASP A 146 -11.54 7.58 -11.48
C ASP A 146 -11.62 6.96 -10.07
N LEU A 147 -10.74 7.40 -9.17
CA LEU A 147 -10.76 7.00 -7.76
C LEU A 147 -11.98 7.59 -7.03
N ARG A 148 -12.29 8.88 -7.26
CA ARG A 148 -13.49 9.54 -6.72
C ARG A 148 -14.78 8.89 -7.20
N ALA A 149 -14.83 8.42 -8.45
CA ALA A 149 -15.99 7.72 -9.00
C ALA A 149 -16.25 6.37 -8.30
N LYS A 150 -15.19 5.65 -7.92
CA LYS A 150 -15.30 4.35 -7.21
C LYS A 150 -15.53 4.50 -5.71
N LEU A 151 -15.03 5.58 -5.11
CA LEU A 151 -15.14 5.85 -3.67
C LEU A 151 -15.80 7.22 -3.43
N PRO A 152 -17.10 7.38 -3.74
CA PRO A 152 -17.77 8.68 -3.72
C PRO A 152 -17.90 9.29 -2.32
N ASN A 153 -17.77 8.49 -1.27
CA ASN A 153 -17.84 8.94 0.13
C ASN A 153 -16.47 9.34 0.69
N LEU A 154 -15.38 9.14 -0.07
CA LEU A 154 -14.02 9.46 0.36
C LEU A 154 -13.62 10.85 -0.14
N GLU A 155 -13.27 11.74 0.77
CA GLU A 155 -12.75 13.07 0.41
C GLU A 155 -11.24 12.99 0.22
N ILE A 156 -10.79 13.01 -1.04
CA ILE A 156 -9.35 12.99 -1.37
C ILE A 156 -8.84 14.42 -1.52
N VAL A 157 -7.88 14.78 -0.67
CA VAL A 157 -7.15 16.05 -0.72
C VAL A 157 -5.68 15.82 -1.07
N SER A 158 -5.09 16.76 -1.81
CA SER A 158 -3.65 16.74 -2.05
C SER A 158 -2.92 17.08 -0.76
N ALA A 159 -1.93 16.27 -0.39
CA ALA A 159 -1.16 16.40 0.85
C ALA A 159 0.35 16.33 0.60
#